data_AF-A0A7Y8HC06-F1
#
_entry.id   AF-A0A7Y8HC06-F1
#
_cell.length_a   1.000
_cell.length_b   1.000
_cell.length_c   1.000
_cell.angle_alpha   90.00
_cell.angle_beta   90.00
_cell.angle_gamma   90.00
#
_symmetry.space_group_name_H-M   'P 1'
#
loop_
_entity.id
_entity.type
_entity.pdbx_description
1 polymer ?
#
loop_
_entity_poly.entity_id
_entity_poly.type
_entity_poly.pdbx_seq_one_letter_code
_entity_poly.pdbx_strand_id
1 'polypeptide(L)' 'MLSDLSRCTWESLKLFLREELPERSPIPGAVIAIQTFGAFLGFNPHLHVLMTDGCFYGKGMFRVAPPLDMKKREG' A
#
# COMPACT_ATOMS: atom_id res chain seq x y z
N MET A 1 -2.16 1.11 19.52
CA MET A 1 -3.62 0.86 19.30
C MET A 1 -3.90 0.87 17.80
N LEU A 2 -5.08 0.48 17.31
CA LEU A 2 -5.34 0.20 15.88
C LEU A 2 -4.80 1.26 14.87
N SER A 3 -4.77 2.54 15.21
CA SER A 3 -4.10 3.59 14.42
C SER A 3 -2.63 3.32 14.10
N ASP A 4 -1.90 2.69 15.02
CA ASP A 4 -0.51 2.30 14.84
C ASP A 4 -0.36 1.19 13.80
N LEU A 5 -1.37 0.34 13.64
CA LEU A 5 -1.40 -0.68 12.60
C LEU A 5 -1.51 -0.03 11.21
N SER A 6 -2.44 0.93 11.03
CA SER A 6 -2.52 1.71 9.79
C SER A 6 -1.24 2.49 9.50
N ARG A 7 -0.64 3.10 10.53
CA ARG A 7 0.63 3.83 10.39
C ARG A 7 1.78 2.91 10.03
N CYS A 8 1.88 1.75 10.68
CA CYS A 8 2.88 0.74 10.37
C CYS A 8 2.77 0.30 8.90
N THR A 9 1.55 0.01 8.43
CA THR A 9 1.30 -0.34 7.03
C THR A 9 1.67 0.78 6.07
N TRP A 10 1.39 2.04 6.41
CA TRP A 10 1.84 3.17 5.61
C TRP A 10 3.37 3.26 5.49
N GLU A 11 4.09 3.08 6.61
CA GLU A 11 5.55 3.09 6.58
C GLU A 11 6.11 1.89 5.80
N SER A 12 5.56 0.70 5.97
CA SER A 12 5.96 -0.51 5.25
C SER A 12 5.74 -0.37 3.73
N LEU A 13 4.60 0.20 3.30
CA LEU A 13 4.33 0.44 1.89
C LEU A 13 5.32 1.44 1.27
N LYS A 14 5.66 2.52 2.00
CA LYS A 14 6.69 3.47 1.55
C LYS A 14 8.07 2.85 1.47
N LEU A 15 8.43 1.97 2.41
CA LEU A 15 9.70 1.24 2.37
C LEU A 15 9.76 0.34 1.15
N PHE A 16 8.74 -0.50 0.95
CA PHE A 16 8.63 -1.37 -0.21
C PHE A 16 8.80 -0.60 -1.53
N LEU A 17 8.04 0.49 -1.73
CA LEU A 17 8.15 1.28 -2.96
C LEU A 17 9.51 1.93 -3.17
N ARG A 18 10.20 2.34 -2.09
CA ARG A 18 11.55 2.91 -2.18
C ARG A 18 12.58 1.86 -2.58
N GLU A 19 12.36 0.59 -2.25
CA GLU A 19 13.24 -0.52 -2.62
C GLU A 19 12.96 -0.99 -4.05
N GLU A 20 11.71 -1.04 -4.46
CA GLU A 20 11.30 -1.56 -5.78
C GLU A 20 11.44 -0.55 -6.92
N LEU A 21 11.33 0.76 -6.64
CA LEU A 21 11.35 1.79 -7.69
C LEU A 21 12.73 2.49 -7.75
N PRO A 22 13.28 2.71 -8.96
CA PRO A 22 14.60 3.33 -9.12
C PRO A 22 14.61 4.83 -8.78
N GLU A 23 13.45 5.48 -8.79
CA GLU A 23 13.33 6.89 -8.46
C GLU A 23 13.58 7.19 -6.98
N ARG A 24 14.12 8.39 -6.72
CA ARG A 24 14.31 8.86 -5.35
C ARG A 24 12.99 9.29 -4.73
N SER A 25 12.66 8.67 -3.60
CA SER A 25 11.51 9.02 -2.74
C SER A 25 10.13 8.94 -3.43
N PRO A 26 9.74 7.79 -4.01
CA PRO A 26 8.37 7.55 -4.45
C PRO A 26 7.41 7.64 -3.26
N ILE A 27 6.33 8.39 -3.41
CA ILE A 27 5.26 8.46 -2.41
C ILE A 27 3.92 8.18 -3.09
N PRO A 28 3.22 7.09 -2.76
CA PRO A 28 1.90 6.84 -3.32
C PRO A 28 0.83 7.70 -2.63
N GLY A 29 -0.34 7.82 -3.23
CA GLY A 29 -1.54 8.17 -2.47
C GLY A 29 -2.16 6.89 -1.90
N ALA A 30 -2.65 6.92 -0.65
CA ALA A 30 -3.32 5.76 -0.07
C ALA A 30 -4.44 6.16 0.91
N VAL A 31 -5.51 5.37 0.92
CA VAL A 31 -6.54 5.34 1.97
C VAL A 31 -6.45 3.98 2.65
N ILE A 32 -6.25 3.99 3.97
CA ILE A 32 -6.09 2.77 4.77
C ILE A 32 -7.26 2.68 5.75
N ALA A 33 -8.06 1.63 5.62
CA ALA A 33 -9.17 1.34 6.52
C ALA A 33 -8.88 0.06 7.31
N ILE A 34 -9.18 0.09 8.60
CA ILE A 34 -9.03 -1.07 9.49
C ILE A 34 -10.37 -1.77 9.57
N GLN A 35 -10.38 -3.06 9.28
CA GLN A 35 -11.54 -3.90 9.49
C GLN A 35 -11.24 -4.92 10.59
N THR A 36 -12.06 -4.85 11.63
CA THR A 36 -11.94 -5.69 12.83
C THR A 36 -13.00 -6.79 12.89
N PHE A 37 -13.95 -6.81 11.94
CA PHE A 37 -15.02 -7.80 11.92
C PHE A 37 -14.51 -9.14 11.41
N GLY A 38 -14.42 -10.11 12.32
CA GLY A 38 -14.39 -11.54 12.06
C GLY A 38 -15.66 -12.14 12.68
N ALA A 39 -16.56 -12.64 11.85
CA ALA A 39 -17.82 -13.20 12.31
C ALA A 39 -17.56 -14.43 13.22
N PHE A 40 -18.13 -14.43 14.42
CA PHE A 40 -18.31 -15.56 15.32
C PHE A 40 -17.08 -16.29 15.94
N LEU A 41 -15.83 -16.17 15.43
CA LEU A 41 -14.71 -17.04 15.88
C LEU A 41 -13.36 -16.36 16.21
N GLY A 42 -13.21 -15.03 16.14
CA GLY A 42 -11.97 -14.39 16.63
C GLY A 42 -11.68 -13.00 16.07
N PHE A 43 -10.95 -12.20 16.85
CA PHE A 43 -10.46 -10.88 16.46
C PHE A 43 -9.37 -11.03 15.40
N ASN A 44 -9.68 -10.67 14.16
CA ASN A 44 -8.76 -10.74 13.02
C ASN A 44 -8.62 -9.33 12.41
N PRO A 45 -7.81 -8.45 13.03
CA PRO A 45 -7.61 -7.11 12.52
C PRO A 45 -6.87 -7.20 11.19
N HIS A 46 -7.52 -6.77 10.12
CA HIS A 46 -6.91 -6.66 8.81
C HIS A 46 -7.12 -5.26 8.24
N LEU A 47 -6.39 -4.96 7.17
CA LEU A 47 -6.37 -3.65 6.56
C LEU A 47 -6.83 -3.76 5.12
N HIS A 48 -7.66 -2.82 4.72
CA HIS A 48 -8.00 -2.55 3.34
C HIS A 48 -7.23 -1.30 2.91
N VAL A 49 -6.49 -1.40 1.81
CA VAL A 49 -5.70 -0.30 1.28
C VAL A 49 -6.14 -0.03 -0.15
N LEU A 50 -6.66 1.18 -0.39
CA LEU A 50 -6.82 1.72 -1.73
C LEU A 50 -5.62 2.62 -2.00
N MET A 51 -4.91 2.34 -3.08
CA MET A 51 -3.65 3.00 -3.40
C MET A 51 -3.68 3.51 -4.84
N THR A 52 -3.01 4.62 -5.10
CA THR A 52 -2.86 5.14 -6.45
C THR A 52 -2.07 4.16 -7.32
N ASP A 53 -2.45 4.05 -8.59
CA ASP A 53 -1.72 3.28 -9.60
C ASP A 53 -0.46 4.02 -10.07
N GLY A 54 0.43 4.34 -9.13
CA GLY A 54 1.56 5.21 -9.36
C GLY A 54 1.99 5.97 -8.11
N CYS A 55 3.00 6.82 -8.26
CA CYS A 55 3.62 7.58 -7.18
C CYS A 55 3.82 9.05 -7.53
N PHE A 56 3.86 9.88 -6.50
CA PHE A 56 4.26 11.28 -6.55
C PHE A 56 5.76 11.42 -6.28
N TYR A 57 6.37 12.41 -6.93
CA TYR A 57 7.80 12.70 -6.86
C TYR A 57 8.07 14.21 -6.82
N GLY A 58 9.18 14.60 -6.17
CA GLY A 58 9.67 15.97 -6.16
C GLY A 58 8.59 16.99 -5.77
N LYS A 59 8.32 17.96 -6.66
CA LYS A 59 7.30 19.01 -6.47
C LYS A 59 5.86 18.53 -6.73
N GLY A 60 5.54 17.27 -6.40
CA GLY A 60 4.19 16.70 -6.54
C GLY A 60 3.85 16.17 -7.94
N MET A 61 4.85 15.87 -8.77
CA MET A 61 4.60 15.26 -10.09
C MET A 61 4.21 13.80 -9.92
N PHE A 62 3.06 13.41 -10.47
CA PHE A 62 2.57 12.03 -10.45
C PHE A 62 3.06 11.25 -11.67
N ARG A 63 3.50 9.99 -11.46
CA ARG A 63 3.80 9.03 -12.52
C ARG A 63 3.03 7.74 -12.29
N VAL A 64 2.34 7.29 -13.34
CA VAL A 64 1.58 6.03 -13.36
C VAL A 64 2.55 4.85 -13.35
N ALA A 65 2.22 3.78 -12.65
CA ALA A 65 3.01 2.56 -12.68
C ALA A 65 3.04 1.96 -14.11
N PRO A 66 4.11 1.24 -14.50
CA PRO A 66 4.07 0.47 -15.73
C PRO A 66 2.89 -0.52 -15.70
N PRO A 67 2.28 -0.86 -16.86
CA PRO A 67 1.25 -1.88 -16.93
C PRO A 67 1.75 -3.16 -16.25
N LEU A 68 0.98 -3.66 -15.29
CA LEU A 68 1.26 -4.93 -14.64
C LEU A 68 1.18 -6.05 -15.68
N ASP A 69 2.33 -6.65 -16.03
CA ASP A 69 2.34 -7.90 -16.79
C ASP A 69 1.94 -9.03 -15.84
N MET A 70 0.62 -9.20 -15.68
CA MET A 70 0.07 -10.30 -14.90
C MET A 70 0.18 -11.61 -15.69
N LYS A 71 1.41 -12.14 -15.83
CA LYS A 71 1.54 -13.59 -16.00
C LYS A 71 0.97 -14.22 -14.73
N LYS A 72 -0.17 -14.91 -14.87
CA LYS A 72 -0.69 -15.81 -13.84
C LYS A 72 0.49 -16.64 -13.32
N ARG A 73 0.87 -16.44 -12.06
CA ARG A 73 1.61 -17.48 -11.34
C ARG A 73 0.59 -18.57 -11.07
N GLU A 74 0.60 -19.60 -11.91
CA GLU A 74 -0.08 -20.85 -11.62
C GLU A 74 0.56 -21.40 -10.34
N GLY A 75 -0.24 -21.40 -9.27
CA GLY A 75 0.06 -22.12 -8.04
C GLY A 75 -0.46 -23.55 -8.12
#